data_AF-A0A7W1B8R5-F1
#
_entry.id   AF-A0A7W1B8R5-F1
#
_cell.length_a   1.000
_cell.length_b   1.000
_cell.length_c   1.000
_cell.angle_alpha   90.00
_cell.angle_beta   90.00
_cell.angle_gamma   90.00
#
_symmetry.space_group_name_H-M   'P 1'
#
loop_
_entity.id
_entity.type
_entity.pdbx_description
1 polymer ?
#
loop_
_entity_poly.entity_id
_entity_poly.type
_entity_poly.pdbx_seq_one_letter_code
_entity_poly.pdbx_strand_id
1 'polypeptide(L)'
;MVGASAGGVHALPIVIASLPRQLPASVVIVLHMAPGADRYLADGAAGLAAIREVGGRAVVQDPSEAEYPDMPTAALAQVGADFTVPLSEIGATLRALVVEPAPTLPIPHQVALEAALDRGPASPEVVGRLGEQTALSCPECHGPMWQVGNARRYRCYLGHAATARTMLADSHQDVERALWMAIRSLHDRAGTYETLARDAERVGNSLSATQYHTKARETRDATELARQFMLELLQRTAP
;
A
#
# COMPACT_ATOMS: atom_id res chain seq x y z
N MET A 1 -24.13 10.64 -3.91
CA MET A 1 -23.46 9.40 -4.33
C MET A 1 -22.00 9.72 -4.53
N VAL A 2 -21.11 9.11 -3.73
CA VAL A 2 -19.66 9.27 -3.88
C VAL A 2 -19.15 7.96 -4.46
N GLY A 3 -18.70 8.00 -5.73
CA GLY A 3 -17.97 6.89 -6.34
C GLY A 3 -16.48 7.08 -6.07
N ALA A 4 -15.82 6.07 -5.52
CA ALA A 4 -14.39 6.13 -5.20
C ALA A 4 -13.67 4.90 -5.78
N SER A 5 -12.51 5.10 -6.43
CA SER A 5 -11.68 4.03 -6.99
C SER A 5 -10.40 3.81 -6.17
N ALA A 6 -9.31 3.30 -6.77
CA ALA A 6 -8.02 3.00 -6.11
C ALA A 6 -7.39 4.12 -5.29
N GLY A 7 -7.78 5.39 -5.50
CA GLY A 7 -7.36 6.53 -4.65
C GLY A 7 -8.46 7.09 -3.74
N GLY A 8 -9.69 6.60 -3.86
CA GLY A 8 -10.87 7.18 -3.22
C GLY A 8 -11.17 6.67 -1.81
N VAL A 9 -10.56 5.56 -1.40
CA VAL A 9 -10.67 5.04 -0.02
C VAL A 9 -10.02 5.98 1.01
N HIS A 10 -8.97 6.73 0.62
CA HIS A 10 -8.38 7.81 1.42
C HIS A 10 -9.17 9.13 1.32
N ALA A 11 -9.91 9.34 0.23
CA ALA A 11 -10.76 10.52 0.05
C ALA A 11 -12.11 10.38 0.77
N LEU A 12 -12.56 9.15 1.02
CA LEU A 12 -13.85 8.86 1.63
C LEU A 12 -13.99 9.45 3.04
N PRO A 13 -13.01 9.28 3.96
CA PRO A 13 -13.09 9.86 5.29
C PRO A 13 -13.01 11.39 5.24
N ILE A 14 -12.32 11.96 4.25
CA ILE A 14 -12.28 13.42 4.00
C ILE A 14 -13.65 13.93 3.58
N VAL A 15 -14.29 13.27 2.61
CA VAL A 15 -15.63 13.63 2.14
C VAL A 15 -16.64 13.46 3.27
N ILE A 16 -16.64 12.33 3.98
CA ILE A 16 -17.52 12.10 5.13
C ILE A 16 -17.31 13.17 6.22
N ALA A 17 -16.07 13.51 6.55
CA ALA A 17 -15.76 14.51 7.57
C ALA A 17 -16.10 15.96 7.15
N SER A 18 -16.21 16.23 5.84
CA SER A 18 -16.59 17.55 5.31
C SER A 18 -18.08 17.68 5.01
N LEU A 19 -18.85 16.60 5.13
CA LEU A 19 -20.30 16.67 5.08
C LEU A 19 -20.85 17.34 6.36
N PRO A 20 -21.86 18.23 6.23
CA PRO A 20 -22.49 18.84 7.38
C PRO A 20 -23.09 17.74 8.28
N ARG A 21 -22.91 17.89 9.60
CA ARG A 21 -23.42 16.93 10.62
C ARG A 21 -24.92 16.66 10.53
N GLN A 22 -25.66 17.54 9.88
CA GLN A 22 -27.12 17.46 9.68
C GLN A 22 -27.46 17.37 8.18
N LEU A 23 -26.72 16.57 7.42
CA LEU A 23 -27.06 16.32 6.02
C LEU A 23 -28.41 15.59 5.94
N PRO A 24 -29.47 16.17 5.37
CA PRO A 24 -30.79 15.54 5.26
C PRO A 24 -30.84 14.60 4.04
N ALA A 25 -29.79 13.80 3.85
CA ALA A 25 -29.65 12.88 2.72
C ALA A 25 -28.82 11.66 3.13
N SER A 26 -29.20 10.50 2.65
CA SER A 26 -28.45 9.26 2.88
C SER A 26 -27.20 9.25 1.99
N VAL A 27 -26.04 9.02 2.60
CA VAL A 27 -24.76 8.98 1.88
C VAL A 27 -24.53 7.57 1.40
N VAL A 28 -24.50 7.40 0.08
CA VAL A 28 -24.22 6.13 -0.57
C VAL A 28 -22.84 6.19 -1.21
N ILE A 29 -22.02 5.20 -0.87
CA ILE A 29 -20.65 5.06 -1.34
C ILE A 29 -20.53 3.78 -2.15
N VAL A 30 -20.01 3.90 -3.38
CA VAL A 30 -19.71 2.75 -4.24
C VAL A 30 -18.22 2.73 -4.51
N LEU A 31 -17.57 1.62 -4.16
CA LEU A 31 -16.15 1.40 -4.38
C LEU A 31 -15.98 0.37 -5.52
N HIS A 32 -15.27 0.75 -6.57
CA HIS A 32 -14.93 -0.16 -7.68
C HIS A 32 -13.45 0.00 -8.06
N MET A 33 -12.71 -1.10 -8.16
CA MET A 33 -11.28 -1.05 -8.43
C MET A 33 -10.74 -2.19 -9.31
N ALA A 34 -9.66 -1.86 -10.03
CA ALA A 34 -8.96 -2.70 -10.99
C ALA A 34 -8.07 -3.79 -10.32
N PRO A 35 -7.75 -4.89 -11.03
CA PRO A 35 -6.97 -6.02 -10.49
C PRO A 35 -5.54 -5.66 -10.06
N GLY A 36 -4.98 -6.41 -9.11
CA GLY A 36 -3.60 -6.29 -8.63
C GLY A 36 -3.41 -5.46 -7.35
N ALA A 37 -4.51 -5.10 -6.67
CA ALA A 37 -4.53 -4.12 -5.61
C ALA A 37 -4.71 -4.78 -4.21
N ASP A 38 -3.76 -5.64 -3.80
CA ASP A 38 -3.78 -6.28 -2.48
C ASP A 38 -3.76 -5.30 -1.30
N ARG A 39 -3.24 -4.08 -1.55
CA ARG A 39 -3.30 -2.91 -0.66
C ARG A 39 -4.71 -2.43 -0.35
N TYR A 40 -5.70 -2.80 -1.17
CA TYR A 40 -7.00 -2.16 -1.18
C TYR A 40 -8.18 -3.09 -0.94
N LEU A 41 -8.01 -4.42 -1.06
CA LEU A 41 -9.00 -5.41 -0.63
C LEU A 41 -9.33 -5.26 0.86
N ALA A 42 -8.29 -5.04 1.68
CA ALA A 42 -8.44 -4.78 3.11
C ALA A 42 -9.01 -3.39 3.40
N ASP A 43 -8.91 -2.45 2.47
CA ASP A 43 -9.31 -1.06 2.66
C ASP A 43 -10.78 -0.84 2.31
N GLY A 44 -11.29 -1.51 1.26
CA GLY A 44 -12.71 -1.49 0.92
C GLY A 44 -13.59 -2.10 2.01
N ALA A 45 -13.19 -3.25 2.55
CA ALA A 45 -13.93 -3.91 3.64
C ALA A 45 -13.78 -3.17 4.99
N ALA A 46 -12.60 -2.60 5.29
CA ALA A 46 -12.42 -1.76 6.48
C ALA A 46 -13.19 -0.43 6.39
N GLY A 47 -13.22 0.20 5.21
CA GLY A 47 -14.03 1.39 4.95
C GLY A 47 -15.52 1.10 5.10
N LEU A 48 -15.98 -0.05 4.58
CA LEU A 48 -17.36 -0.50 4.77
C LEU A 48 -17.67 -0.78 6.25
N ALA A 49 -16.74 -1.36 7.00
CA ALA A 49 -16.86 -1.54 8.46
C ALA A 49 -17.09 -0.20 9.17
N ALA A 50 -16.24 0.79 8.88
CA ALA A 50 -16.33 2.12 9.48
C ALA A 50 -17.65 2.83 9.12
N ILE A 51 -18.17 2.64 7.90
CA ILE A 51 -19.48 3.16 7.50
C ILE A 51 -20.62 2.50 8.29
N ARG A 52 -20.57 1.18 8.48
CA ARG A 52 -21.60 0.46 9.26
C ARG A 52 -21.57 0.83 10.74
N GLU A 53 -20.39 1.09 11.31
CA GLU A 53 -20.25 1.56 12.70
C GLU A 53 -20.96 2.88 12.98
N VAL A 54 -21.12 3.74 11.96
CA VAL A 54 -21.87 5.00 12.06
C VAL A 54 -23.31 4.89 11.54
N GLY A 55 -23.82 3.67 11.38
CA GLY A 55 -25.20 3.42 10.96
C GLY A 55 -25.45 3.58 9.47
N GLY A 56 -24.39 3.62 8.66
CA GLY A 56 -24.49 3.57 7.21
C GLY A 56 -24.90 2.18 6.71
N ARG A 57 -25.55 2.15 5.54
CA ARG A 57 -26.02 0.90 4.92
C ARG A 57 -25.00 0.38 3.91
N ALA A 58 -24.80 -0.92 3.92
CA ALA A 58 -23.88 -1.64 3.05
C ALA A 58 -24.63 -2.27 1.87
N VAL A 59 -24.28 -1.85 0.66
CA VAL A 59 -24.70 -2.50 -0.58
C VAL A 59 -23.45 -3.12 -1.22
N VAL A 60 -23.48 -4.42 -1.44
CA VAL A 60 -22.37 -5.17 -2.03
C VAL A 60 -22.85 -5.82 -3.33
N GLN A 61 -22.05 -5.75 -4.39
CA GLN A 61 -22.36 -6.46 -5.64
C GLN A 61 -22.38 -7.97 -5.38
N ASP A 62 -23.31 -8.70 -5.98
CA ASP A 62 -23.31 -10.16 -5.92
C ASP A 62 -21.95 -10.71 -6.43
N PRO A 63 -21.20 -11.45 -5.59
CA PRO A 63 -19.91 -12.01 -5.98
C PRO A 63 -20.00 -12.93 -7.21
N SER A 64 -21.12 -13.61 -7.43
CA SER A 64 -21.30 -14.54 -8.56
C SER A 64 -21.38 -13.85 -9.92
N GLU A 65 -21.75 -12.56 -9.94
CA GLU A 65 -21.80 -11.72 -11.14
C GLU A 65 -20.70 -10.65 -11.15
N ALA A 66 -19.81 -10.66 -10.16
CA ALA A 66 -18.69 -9.75 -10.11
C ALA A 66 -17.58 -10.24 -11.04
N GLU A 67 -17.10 -9.36 -11.93
CA GLU A 67 -15.91 -9.62 -12.74
C GLU A 67 -14.69 -9.98 -11.85
N TYR A 68 -14.65 -9.42 -10.63
CA TYR A 68 -13.65 -9.72 -9.60
C TYR A 68 -14.34 -10.01 -8.26
N PRO A 69 -14.55 -11.29 -7.89
CA PRO A 69 -15.37 -11.69 -6.74
C PRO A 69 -14.67 -11.55 -5.39
N ASP A 70 -13.34 -11.44 -5.36
CA ASP A 70 -12.55 -11.46 -4.11
C ASP A 70 -12.97 -10.35 -3.14
N MET A 71 -13.22 -9.15 -3.65
CA MET A 71 -13.58 -8.00 -2.82
C MET A 71 -15.02 -8.08 -2.28
N PRO A 72 -16.07 -8.30 -3.10
CA PRO A 72 -17.41 -8.58 -2.58
C PRO A 72 -17.44 -9.71 -1.55
N THR A 73 -16.69 -10.78 -1.81
CA THR A 73 -16.58 -11.93 -0.89
C THR A 73 -15.95 -11.52 0.43
N ALA A 74 -14.83 -10.79 0.40
CA ALA A 74 -14.15 -10.31 1.59
C ALA A 74 -15.03 -9.33 2.40
N ALA A 75 -15.72 -8.41 1.73
CA ALA A 75 -16.65 -7.47 2.38
C ALA A 75 -17.79 -8.21 3.08
N LEU A 76 -18.42 -9.18 2.41
CA LEU A 76 -19.49 -10.00 2.99
C LEU A 76 -18.99 -10.82 4.18
N ALA A 77 -17.80 -11.42 4.08
CA ALA A 77 -17.21 -12.22 5.15
C ALA A 77 -16.82 -11.38 6.37
N GLN A 78 -16.32 -10.17 6.17
CA GLN A 78 -15.80 -9.33 7.25
C GLN A 78 -16.89 -8.51 7.93
N VAL A 79 -17.82 -7.94 7.17
CA VAL A 79 -18.81 -6.98 7.68
C VAL A 79 -20.24 -7.28 7.25
N GLY A 80 -20.47 -8.20 6.32
CA GLY A 80 -21.79 -8.46 5.75
C GLY A 80 -22.30 -7.32 4.86
N ALA A 81 -23.54 -7.45 4.40
CA ALA A 81 -24.23 -6.42 3.64
C ALA A 81 -25.71 -6.35 4.06
N ASP A 82 -26.30 -5.16 3.92
CA ASP A 82 -27.76 -5.01 4.04
C ASP A 82 -28.44 -5.39 2.72
N PHE A 83 -27.71 -5.23 1.60
CA PHE A 83 -28.14 -5.65 0.26
C PHE A 83 -26.98 -6.29 -0.49
N THR A 84 -27.23 -7.48 -1.02
CA THR A 84 -26.38 -8.11 -2.03
C THR A 84 -27.18 -8.19 -3.31
N VAL A 85 -26.75 -7.46 -4.35
CA VAL A 85 -27.53 -7.29 -5.60
C VAL A 85 -26.63 -7.39 -6.83
N PRO A 86 -27.16 -7.84 -7.98
CA PRO A 86 -26.42 -7.82 -9.24
C PRO A 86 -26.08 -6.38 -9.66
N LEU A 87 -25.06 -6.22 -10.51
CA LEU A 87 -24.56 -4.90 -10.94
C LEU A 87 -25.66 -4.01 -11.53
N SER A 88 -26.58 -4.62 -12.28
CA SER A 88 -27.72 -3.97 -12.92
C SER A 88 -28.69 -3.35 -11.92
N GLU A 89 -28.78 -3.90 -10.71
CA GLU A 89 -29.72 -3.48 -9.67
C GLU A 89 -29.11 -2.51 -8.66
N ILE A 90 -27.79 -2.40 -8.58
CA ILE A 90 -27.09 -1.48 -7.67
C ILE A 90 -27.70 -0.08 -7.79
N GLY A 91 -27.76 0.49 -9.00
CA GLY A 91 -28.27 1.85 -9.20
C GLY A 91 -29.71 2.07 -8.71
N ALA A 92 -30.59 1.07 -8.89
CA ALA A 92 -31.96 1.13 -8.40
C ALA A 92 -32.02 1.06 -6.87
N THR A 93 -31.22 0.17 -6.27
CA THR A 93 -31.07 0.03 -4.83
C THR A 93 -30.56 1.34 -4.22
N LEU A 94 -29.50 1.94 -4.75
CA LEU A 94 -28.98 3.21 -4.23
C LEU A 94 -30.03 4.33 -4.30
N ARG A 95 -30.80 4.40 -5.39
CA ARG A 95 -31.88 5.39 -5.54
C ARG A 95 -32.97 5.23 -4.48
N ALA A 96 -33.32 3.99 -4.12
CA ALA A 96 -34.28 3.74 -3.05
C ALA A 96 -33.73 4.15 -1.68
N LEU A 97 -32.44 3.92 -1.45
CA LEU A 97 -31.78 4.19 -0.17
C LEU A 97 -31.60 5.68 0.13
N VAL A 98 -31.32 6.52 -0.88
CA VAL A 98 -31.02 7.95 -0.69
C VAL A 98 -32.20 8.79 -0.19
N VAL A 99 -33.43 8.28 -0.30
CA VAL A 99 -34.64 8.97 0.17
C VAL A 99 -35.07 8.51 1.57
N GLU A 100 -34.43 7.49 2.12
CA GLU A 100 -34.72 7.00 3.46
C GLU A 100 -33.99 7.82 4.53
N PRO A 101 -34.68 8.26 5.60
CA PRO A 101 -34.02 8.95 6.72
C PRO A 101 -32.93 8.06 7.33
N ALA A 102 -31.71 8.59 7.43
CA ALA A 102 -30.59 7.92 8.07
C ALA A 102 -30.40 8.43 9.51
N PRO A 103 -30.10 7.56 10.49
CA PRO A 103 -29.75 7.99 11.83
C PRO A 103 -28.42 8.74 11.81
N THR A 104 -28.33 9.84 12.56
CA THR A 104 -27.08 10.58 12.78
C THR A 104 -26.37 10.02 14.00
N LEU A 105 -25.43 9.10 13.78
CA LEU A 105 -24.55 8.60 14.84
C LEU A 105 -23.26 9.42 14.92
N PRO A 106 -22.67 9.60 16.12
CA PRO A 106 -21.37 10.24 16.27
C PRO A 106 -20.29 9.41 15.60
N ILE A 107 -19.43 10.04 14.81
CA ILE A 107 -18.28 9.38 14.17
C ILE A 107 -17.32 8.89 15.26
N PRO A 108 -16.94 7.60 15.28
CA PRO A 108 -15.96 7.08 16.21
C PRO A 108 -14.65 7.86 16.15
N HIS A 109 -14.05 8.09 17.32
CA HIS A 109 -12.81 8.87 17.43
C HIS A 109 -11.67 8.29 16.57
N GLN A 110 -11.53 6.97 16.51
CA GLN A 110 -10.52 6.32 15.66
C GLN A 110 -10.73 6.60 14.17
N VAL A 111 -11.97 6.51 13.67
CA VAL A 111 -12.30 6.81 12.27
C VAL A 111 -11.99 8.28 11.95
N ALA A 112 -12.36 9.21 12.85
CA ALA A 112 -12.10 10.63 12.67
C ALA A 112 -10.59 10.97 12.65
N LEU A 113 -9.80 10.22 13.43
CA LEU A 113 -8.36 10.39 13.54
C LEU A 113 -7.61 9.76 12.36
N GLU A 114 -8.02 8.57 11.89
CA GLU A 114 -7.51 8.01 10.63
C GLU A 114 -7.80 8.96 9.46
N ALA A 115 -9.02 9.49 9.38
CA ALA A 115 -9.42 10.49 8.38
C ALA A 115 -8.55 11.75 8.41
N ALA A 116 -8.03 12.12 9.58
CA ALA A 116 -7.17 13.29 9.74
C ALA A 116 -5.76 13.04 9.21
N LEU A 117 -5.24 11.81 9.30
CA LEU A 117 -3.95 11.42 8.75
C LEU A 117 -3.95 11.41 7.21
N ASP A 118 -5.06 11.04 6.60
CA ASP A 118 -5.21 11.10 5.14
C ASP A 118 -5.20 12.55 4.61
N ARG A 119 -5.46 13.56 5.48
CA ARG A 119 -5.40 14.99 5.12
C ARG A 119 -3.98 15.58 5.16
N GLY A 120 -3.02 14.85 5.69
CA GLY A 120 -1.62 15.27 5.75
C GLY A 120 -0.89 14.76 6.99
N PRO A 121 0.40 15.11 7.11
CA PRO A 121 1.24 14.66 8.20
C PRO A 121 0.64 15.02 9.57
N ALA A 122 0.76 14.10 10.51
CA ALA A 122 0.47 14.35 11.92
C ALA A 122 1.69 14.11 12.79
N SER A 123 1.63 14.59 14.03
CA SER A 123 2.68 14.28 15.01
C SER A 123 2.60 12.80 15.42
N PRO A 124 3.74 12.19 15.79
CA PRO A 124 3.76 10.83 16.35
C PRO A 124 2.81 10.63 17.54
N GLU A 125 2.58 11.68 18.35
CA GLU A 125 1.63 11.65 19.46
C GLU A 125 0.18 11.45 18.97
N VAL A 126 -0.21 12.11 17.89
CA VAL A 126 -1.54 11.98 17.28
C VAL A 126 -1.73 10.57 16.72
N VAL A 127 -0.72 10.00 16.05
CA VAL A 127 -0.79 8.62 15.55
C VAL A 127 -0.80 7.61 16.70
N GLY A 128 -0.06 7.86 17.78
CA GLY A 128 -0.06 7.01 18.97
C GLY A 128 -1.42 6.88 19.65
N ARG A 129 -2.36 7.78 19.38
CA ARG A 129 -3.75 7.66 19.85
C ARG A 129 -4.60 6.69 19.02
N LEU A 130 -4.13 6.25 17.85
CA LEU A 130 -4.80 5.25 17.01
C LEU A 130 -4.47 3.82 17.43
N GLY A 131 -3.29 3.60 17.99
CA GLY A 131 -2.84 2.30 18.47
C GLY A 131 -1.35 2.28 18.82
N GLU A 132 -0.76 1.08 18.82
CA GLU A 132 0.58 0.86 19.37
C GLU A 132 1.67 1.00 18.32
N GLN A 133 2.78 1.63 18.70
CA GLN A 133 3.95 1.72 17.83
C GLN A 133 4.60 0.35 17.67
N THR A 134 5.03 0.04 16.46
CA THR A 134 5.62 -1.25 16.09
C THR A 134 7.10 -1.10 15.78
N ALA A 135 7.80 -2.23 15.71
CA ALA A 135 9.18 -2.28 15.24
C ALA A 135 9.30 -2.18 13.69
N LEU A 136 8.18 -2.10 12.98
CA LEU A 136 8.17 -2.05 11.53
C LEU A 136 8.32 -0.61 11.01
N SER A 137 8.91 -0.49 9.83
CA SER A 137 9.06 0.78 9.11
C SER A 137 8.11 0.86 7.92
N CYS A 138 7.70 2.08 7.59
CA CYS A 138 6.89 2.35 6.42
C CYS A 138 7.68 2.01 5.14
N PRO A 139 7.17 1.18 4.22
CA PRO A 139 7.89 0.83 2.99
C PRO A 139 8.07 2.02 2.04
N GLU A 140 7.27 3.08 2.19
CA GLU A 140 7.30 4.23 1.28
C GLU A 140 8.23 5.36 1.76
N CYS A 141 8.31 5.58 3.08
CA CYS A 141 9.09 6.69 3.65
C CYS A 141 10.08 6.27 4.73
N HIS A 142 10.14 4.98 5.07
CA HIS A 142 10.97 4.40 6.14
C HIS A 142 10.71 4.97 7.55
N GLY A 143 9.63 5.74 7.73
CA GLY A 143 9.21 6.26 9.03
C GLY A 143 8.63 5.18 9.96
N PRO A 144 8.50 5.47 11.27
CA PRO A 144 7.85 4.56 12.21
C PRO A 144 6.39 4.26 11.84
N MET A 145 5.94 3.07 12.23
CA MET A 145 4.58 2.58 11.96
C MET A 145 3.85 2.25 13.26
N TRP A 146 2.56 2.56 13.30
CA TRP A 146 1.63 2.21 14.36
C TRP A 146 0.61 1.20 13.86
N GLN A 147 0.34 0.16 14.64
CA GLN A 147 -0.76 -0.76 14.38
C GLN A 147 -2.05 -0.12 14.86
N VAL A 148 -3.04 -0.01 13.97
CA VAL A 148 -4.33 0.63 14.26
C VAL A 148 -5.44 -0.41 14.30
N GLY A 149 -6.16 -0.44 15.42
CA GLY A 149 -7.26 -1.38 15.67
C GLY A 149 -6.84 -2.86 15.63
N ASN A 150 -7.82 -3.72 15.36
CA ASN A 150 -7.65 -5.18 15.49
C ASN A 150 -7.25 -5.88 14.16
N ALA A 151 -7.23 -5.16 13.04
CA ALA A 151 -7.20 -5.73 11.69
C ALA A 151 -5.80 -5.82 11.05
N ARG A 152 -4.70 -5.85 11.84
CA ARG A 152 -3.31 -5.82 11.31
C ARG A 152 -3.09 -4.72 10.25
N ARG A 153 -3.72 -3.56 10.48
CA ARG A 153 -3.56 -2.33 9.68
C ARG A 153 -2.49 -1.48 10.35
N TYR A 154 -1.70 -0.78 9.55
CA TYR A 154 -0.60 0.04 10.01
C TYR A 154 -0.66 1.44 9.41
N ARG A 155 -0.30 2.46 10.18
CA ARG A 155 -0.25 3.86 9.75
C ARG A 155 1.09 4.50 10.06
N CYS A 156 1.59 5.30 9.13
CA CYS A 156 2.73 6.19 9.31
C CYS A 156 2.25 7.61 9.66
N TYR A 157 3.09 8.40 10.34
CA TYR A 157 2.80 9.79 10.69
C TYR A 157 2.71 10.74 9.47
N LEU A 158 3.20 10.32 8.29
CA LEU A 158 3.00 11.04 7.04
C LEU A 158 1.66 10.74 6.35
N GLY A 159 0.87 9.80 6.87
CA GLY A 159 -0.44 9.42 6.32
C GLY A 159 -0.46 8.09 5.56
N HIS A 160 0.70 7.53 5.19
CA HIS A 160 0.77 6.25 4.50
C HIS A 160 0.15 5.11 5.32
N ALA A 161 -0.56 4.22 4.63
CA ALA A 161 -1.24 3.08 5.22
C ALA A 161 -0.73 1.77 4.62
N ALA A 162 -0.67 0.74 5.44
CA ALA A 162 -0.29 -0.59 4.98
C ALA A 162 -1.02 -1.69 5.76
N THR A 163 -1.03 -2.90 5.23
CA THR A 163 -1.44 -4.11 5.95
C THR A 163 -0.24 -5.03 6.10
N ALA A 164 -0.32 -6.01 7.00
CA ALA A 164 0.77 -6.99 7.17
C ALA A 164 1.18 -7.67 5.85
N ARG A 165 0.19 -7.97 4.99
CA ARG A 165 0.43 -8.60 3.68
C ARG A 165 1.14 -7.67 2.70
N THR A 166 0.75 -6.40 2.67
CA THR A 166 1.33 -5.43 1.72
C THR A 166 2.72 -5.02 2.17
N MET A 167 2.95 -4.89 3.48
CA MET A 167 4.29 -4.69 4.03
C MET A 167 5.22 -5.84 3.69
N LEU A 168 4.73 -7.09 3.76
CA LEU A 168 5.50 -8.25 3.35
C LEU A 168 5.87 -8.20 1.86
N ALA A 169 4.89 -7.90 1.00
CA ALA A 169 5.11 -7.77 -0.44
C ALA A 169 6.10 -6.63 -0.78
N ASP A 170 5.95 -5.47 -0.15
CA ASP A 170 6.84 -4.32 -0.36
C ASP A 170 8.25 -4.59 0.16
N SER A 171 8.39 -5.29 1.30
CA SER A 171 9.70 -5.69 1.83
C SER A 171 10.47 -6.59 0.87
N HIS A 172 9.79 -7.44 0.09
CA HIS A 172 10.46 -8.24 -0.94
C HIS A 172 11.04 -7.35 -2.05
N GLN A 173 10.26 -6.36 -2.49
CA GLN A 173 10.68 -5.40 -3.51
C GLN A 173 11.84 -4.51 -3.02
N ASP A 174 11.87 -4.15 -1.74
CA ASP A 174 12.97 -3.37 -1.14
C ASP A 174 14.29 -4.13 -1.16
N VAL A 175 14.27 -5.41 -0.79
CA VAL A 175 15.46 -6.27 -0.84
C VAL A 175 15.96 -6.40 -2.28
N GLU A 176 15.06 -6.64 -3.24
CA GLU A 176 15.42 -6.75 -4.64
C GLU A 176 16.05 -5.43 -5.17
N ARG A 177 15.43 -4.28 -4.88
CA ARG A 177 15.96 -2.96 -5.27
C ARG A 177 17.34 -2.72 -4.68
N ALA A 178 17.54 -3.03 -3.40
CA ALA A 178 18.83 -2.86 -2.73
C ALA A 178 19.93 -3.74 -3.37
N LEU A 179 19.61 -4.99 -3.71
CA LEU A 179 20.54 -5.90 -4.40
C LEU A 179 20.92 -5.39 -5.78
N TRP A 180 19.95 -4.90 -6.56
CA TRP A 180 20.23 -4.30 -7.87
C TRP A 180 21.10 -3.05 -7.77
N MET A 181 20.88 -2.21 -6.77
CA MET A 181 21.74 -1.04 -6.50
C MET A 181 23.17 -1.47 -6.17
N ALA A 182 23.36 -2.51 -5.36
CA ALA A 182 24.68 -3.04 -5.03
C ALA A 182 25.38 -3.63 -6.27
N ILE A 183 24.67 -4.44 -7.08
CA ILE A 183 25.18 -5.01 -8.34
C ILE A 183 25.62 -3.89 -9.29
N ARG A 184 24.80 -2.85 -9.46
CA ARG A 184 25.15 -1.70 -10.29
C ARG A 184 26.40 -1.00 -9.78
N SER A 185 26.51 -0.76 -8.48
CA SER A 185 27.70 -0.14 -7.89
C SER A 185 28.98 -0.96 -8.13
N LEU A 186 28.89 -2.29 -8.01
CA LEU A 186 30.01 -3.18 -8.32
C LEU A 186 30.38 -3.13 -9.81
N HIS A 187 29.40 -3.14 -10.69
CA HIS A 187 29.61 -3.03 -12.13
C HIS A 187 30.31 -1.72 -12.52
N ASP A 188 29.82 -0.58 -12.00
CA ASP A 188 30.42 0.74 -12.24
C ASP A 188 31.86 0.81 -11.71
N ARG A 189 32.13 0.18 -10.56
CA ARG A 189 33.48 0.07 -10.00
C ARG A 189 34.43 -0.77 -10.88
N ALA A 190 33.94 -1.87 -11.46
CA ALA A 190 34.73 -2.66 -12.40
C ALA A 190 35.10 -1.84 -13.65
N GLY A 191 34.13 -1.14 -14.25
CA GLY A 191 34.38 -0.27 -15.40
C GLY A 191 35.36 0.88 -15.08
N THR A 192 35.31 1.40 -13.85
CA THR A 192 36.26 2.40 -13.36
C THR A 192 37.68 1.82 -13.29
N TYR A 193 37.85 0.61 -12.75
CA TYR A 193 39.16 -0.05 -12.74
C TYR A 193 39.70 -0.32 -14.14
N GLU A 194 38.85 -0.72 -15.11
CA GLU A 194 39.29 -0.89 -16.49
C GLU A 194 39.76 0.41 -17.14
N THR A 195 39.11 1.53 -16.81
CA THR A 195 39.54 2.84 -17.28
C THR A 195 40.90 3.21 -16.70
N LEU A 196 41.09 3.05 -15.38
CA LEU A 196 42.38 3.28 -14.72
C LEU A 196 43.49 2.37 -15.26
N ALA A 197 43.18 1.11 -15.59
CA ALA A 197 44.13 0.18 -16.19
C ALA A 197 44.62 0.69 -17.55
N ARG A 198 43.70 1.09 -18.44
CA ARG A 198 44.04 1.65 -19.76
C ARG A 198 44.87 2.93 -19.65
N ASP A 199 44.56 3.79 -18.69
CA ASP A 199 45.33 5.02 -18.49
C ASP A 199 46.74 4.73 -17.95
N ALA A 200 46.88 3.76 -17.04
CA ALA A 200 48.19 3.31 -16.56
C ALA A 200 49.06 2.70 -17.68
N GLU A 201 48.44 1.94 -18.61
CA GLU A 201 49.13 1.42 -19.79
C GLU A 201 49.64 2.53 -20.70
N ARG A 202 48.82 3.57 -20.95
CA ARG A 202 49.19 4.71 -21.80
C ARG A 202 50.42 5.47 -21.29
N VAL A 203 50.55 5.60 -19.96
CA VAL A 203 51.71 6.29 -19.34
C VAL A 203 52.87 5.34 -19.04
N GLY A 204 52.79 4.07 -19.46
CA GLY A 204 53.87 3.08 -19.30
C GLY A 204 54.01 2.50 -17.89
N ASN A 205 53.02 2.69 -17.01
CA ASN A 205 53.05 2.13 -15.66
C ASN A 205 52.42 0.72 -15.63
N SER A 206 53.23 -0.28 -16.02
CA SER A 206 52.81 -1.68 -16.13
C SER A 206 52.38 -2.32 -14.81
N LEU A 207 52.97 -1.90 -13.68
CA LEU A 207 52.61 -2.42 -12.36
C LEU A 207 51.18 -2.01 -11.98
N SER A 208 50.86 -0.72 -12.08
CA SER A 208 49.51 -0.21 -11.77
C SER A 208 48.48 -0.74 -12.75
N ALA A 209 48.81 -0.85 -14.05
CA ALA A 209 47.92 -1.45 -15.05
C ALA A 209 47.52 -2.88 -14.68
N THR A 210 48.50 -3.72 -14.32
CA THR A 210 48.26 -5.11 -13.91
C THR A 210 47.40 -5.21 -12.64
N GLN A 211 47.66 -4.32 -11.67
CA GLN A 211 46.86 -4.25 -10.44
C GLN A 211 45.41 -3.86 -10.73
N TYR A 212 45.17 -2.85 -11.56
CA TYR A 212 43.82 -2.41 -11.91
C TYR A 212 43.07 -3.45 -12.73
N HIS A 213 43.71 -4.14 -13.68
CA HIS A 213 43.10 -5.27 -14.41
C HIS A 213 42.67 -6.40 -13.46
N THR A 214 43.53 -6.72 -12.48
CA THR A 214 43.20 -7.74 -11.49
C THR A 214 41.97 -7.34 -10.67
N LYS A 215 41.92 -6.09 -10.16
CA LYS A 215 40.77 -5.58 -9.41
C LYS A 215 39.50 -5.48 -10.26
N ALA A 216 39.62 -5.13 -11.55
CA ALA A 216 38.48 -5.11 -12.47
C ALA A 216 37.88 -6.51 -12.62
N ARG A 217 38.72 -7.53 -12.83
CA ARG A 217 38.28 -8.94 -12.93
C ARG A 217 37.62 -9.41 -11.64
N GLU A 218 38.27 -9.23 -10.49
CA GLU A 218 37.72 -9.61 -9.18
C GLU A 218 36.37 -8.93 -8.91
N THR A 219 36.22 -7.65 -9.28
CA THR A 219 34.96 -6.93 -9.11
C THR A 219 33.88 -7.43 -10.07
N ARG A 220 34.22 -7.82 -11.31
CA ARG A 220 33.28 -8.46 -12.23
C ARG A 220 32.81 -9.81 -11.71
N ASP A 221 33.72 -10.62 -11.20
CA ASP A 221 33.39 -11.92 -10.60
C ASP A 221 32.44 -11.75 -9.41
N ALA A 222 32.69 -10.76 -8.56
CA ALA A 222 31.80 -10.40 -7.45
C ALA A 222 30.42 -9.90 -7.92
N THR A 223 30.37 -9.16 -9.03
CA THR A 223 29.11 -8.68 -9.63
C THR A 223 28.25 -9.87 -10.11
N GLU A 224 28.86 -10.84 -10.79
CA GLU A 224 28.16 -12.02 -11.27
C GLU A 224 27.70 -12.92 -10.11
N LEU A 225 28.53 -13.10 -9.08
CA LEU A 225 28.12 -13.83 -7.88
C LEU A 225 26.92 -13.18 -7.19
N ALA A 226 26.94 -11.85 -7.03
CA ALA A 226 25.82 -11.11 -6.43
C ALA A 226 24.54 -11.23 -7.28
N ARG A 227 24.67 -11.21 -8.60
CA ARG A 227 23.56 -11.41 -9.54
C ARG A 227 22.98 -12.81 -9.44
N GLN A 228 23.82 -13.85 -9.39
CA GLN A 228 23.38 -15.23 -9.21
C GLN A 228 22.63 -15.43 -7.89
N PHE A 229 23.20 -14.91 -6.80
CA PHE A 229 22.55 -14.94 -5.49
C PHE A 229 21.17 -14.28 -5.52
N MET A 230 21.04 -13.11 -6.15
CA MET A 230 19.76 -12.42 -6.29
C MET A 230 18.75 -13.24 -7.11
N LEU A 231 19.16 -13.85 -8.23
CA LEU A 231 18.28 -14.69 -9.04
C LEU A 231 17.79 -15.93 -8.26
N GLU A 232 18.68 -16.57 -7.49
CA GLU A 232 18.31 -17.69 -6.62
C GLU A 232 17.36 -17.27 -5.50
N LEU A 233 17.58 -16.09 -4.91
CA LEU A 233 16.71 -15.53 -3.89
C LEU A 233 15.30 -15.31 -4.44
N LEU A 234 15.18 -14.66 -5.60
CA LEU A 234 13.89 -14.39 -6.25
C LEU A 234 13.13 -15.66 -6.62
N GLN A 235 13.82 -16.73 -7.03
CA GLN A 235 13.19 -18.02 -7.31
C GLN A 235 12.60 -18.69 -6.05
N ARG A 236 13.19 -18.45 -4.88
CA ARG A 236 12.74 -19.01 -3.61
C ARG A 236 11.65 -18.21 -2.93
N THR A 237 11.56 -16.91 -3.23
CA THR A 237 10.63 -15.98 -2.60
C THR A 237 9.50 -15.52 -3.53
N ALA A 238 9.45 -16.01 -4.77
CA ALA A 238 8.31 -15.84 -5.67
C ALA A 238 7.05 -16.47 -5.06
N PRO A 239 5.92 -15.74 -5.00
CA PRO A 239 4.66 -16.25 -4.46
C PRO A 239 4.04 -17.37 -5.29
#